data_AF-A0A7V7SWA1-F1
#
_entry.id   AF-A0A7V7SWA1-F1
#
_cell.length_a   1.000
_cell.length_b   1.000
_cell.length_c   1.000
_cell.angle_alpha   90.00
_cell.angle_beta   90.00
_cell.angle_gamma   90.00
#
_symmetry.space_group_name_H-M   'P 1'
#
loop_
_entity.id
_entity.type
_entity.pdbx_description
1 polymer ?
#
loop_
_entity_poly.entity_id
_entity_poly.type
_entity_poly.pdbx_seq_one_letter_code
_entity_poly.pdbx_strand_id
1 'polypeptide(L)'
;MQFFLLACFAALGLPAQQEFSAELEEPIRLEADREPIDIGKLSKFGHCGPWHADVDGDGDRDLVAGDFPGYFWWFENVASDAEPDFKFRSKLKAGGRAASTPVY
;
A
#
# COMPACT_ATOMS: atom_id res chain seq x y z
N MET A 1 -24.58 -51.09 -29.45
CA MET A 1 -24.37 -51.29 -28.01
C MET A 1 -22.88 -51.23 -27.72
N GLN A 2 -22.38 -50.16 -27.11
CA GLN A 2 -21.22 -50.20 -26.22
C GLN A 2 -21.20 -48.91 -25.40
N PHE A 3 -21.46 -49.03 -24.10
CA PHE A 3 -21.32 -47.96 -23.12
C PHE A 3 -19.83 -47.74 -22.84
N PHE A 4 -19.39 -46.48 -22.76
CA PHE A 4 -18.24 -46.11 -21.95
C PHE A 4 -18.66 -44.99 -21.00
N LEU A 5 -18.75 -45.36 -19.72
CA LEU A 5 -18.75 -44.42 -18.61
C LEU A 5 -17.37 -43.75 -18.58
N LEU A 6 -17.32 -42.42 -18.54
CA LEU A 6 -16.17 -41.71 -18.02
C LEU A 6 -16.65 -40.88 -16.82
N ALA A 7 -16.30 -41.35 -15.63
CA ALA A 7 -16.32 -40.54 -14.42
C ALA A 7 -15.02 -39.74 -14.33
N CYS A 8 -15.01 -38.78 -13.40
CA CYS A 8 -13.84 -38.09 -12.83
C CYS A 8 -13.29 -36.91 -13.63
N PHE A 9 -12.98 -35.74 -13.06
CA PHE A 9 -12.96 -35.23 -11.68
C PHE A 9 -13.23 -33.71 -11.80
N ALA A 10 -14.15 -33.16 -11.02
CA ALA A 10 -14.21 -31.71 -10.85
C ALA A 10 -12.91 -31.28 -10.15
N ALA A 11 -12.03 -30.60 -10.89
CA ALA A 11 -10.90 -29.90 -10.28
C ALA A 11 -11.48 -28.70 -9.53
N LEU A 12 -11.82 -28.92 -8.26
CA LEU A 12 -11.88 -27.85 -7.27
C LEU A 12 -10.51 -27.18 -7.28
N GLY A 13 -10.42 -26.03 -7.94
CA GLY A 13 -9.21 -25.22 -8.02
C GLY A 13 -8.79 -24.84 -6.63
N LEU A 14 -7.77 -25.53 -6.10
CA LEU A 14 -7.03 -25.06 -4.95
C LEU A 14 -6.48 -23.68 -5.34
N PRO A 15 -6.59 -22.66 -4.47
CA PRO A 15 -5.96 -21.36 -4.75
C PRO A 15 -4.48 -21.64 -5.02
N ALA A 16 -3.97 -21.11 -6.13
CA ALA A 16 -2.55 -21.19 -6.44
C ALA A 16 -1.79 -20.72 -5.19
N GLN A 17 -1.01 -21.62 -4.58
CA GLN A 17 -0.13 -21.22 -3.51
C GLN A 17 0.84 -20.23 -4.12
N GLN A 18 0.77 -18.98 -3.65
CA GLN A 18 1.69 -17.95 -4.09
C GLN A 18 3.11 -18.42 -3.75
N GLU A 19 3.86 -18.80 -4.77
CA GLU A 19 5.23 -19.26 -4.60
C GLU A 19 6.07 -18.04 -4.23
N PHE A 20 6.50 -17.99 -2.97
CA PHE A 20 7.44 -16.97 -2.53
C PHE A 20 8.81 -17.34 -3.09
N SER A 21 9.32 -16.53 -4.03
CA SER A 21 10.72 -16.57 -4.40
C SER A 21 11.57 -16.09 -3.21
N ALA A 22 12.71 -16.75 -2.98
CA ALA A 22 13.71 -16.25 -2.03
C ALA A 22 14.41 -14.99 -2.57
N GLU A 23 14.27 -14.71 -3.87
CA GLU A 23 14.82 -13.53 -4.52
C GLU A 23 13.79 -12.40 -4.50
N LEU A 24 14.24 -11.22 -4.05
CA LEU A 24 13.43 -10.02 -4.10
C LEU A 24 13.23 -9.58 -5.56
N GLU A 25 12.03 -9.11 -5.87
CA GLU A 25 11.77 -8.43 -7.13
C GLU A 25 12.59 -7.14 -7.24
N GLU A 26 12.75 -6.64 -8.47
CA GLU A 26 13.39 -5.35 -8.66
C GLU A 26 12.61 -4.25 -7.92
N PRO A 27 13.30 -3.33 -7.23
CA PRO A 27 12.64 -2.30 -6.45
C PRO A 27 11.87 -1.36 -7.37
N ILE A 28 10.59 -1.16 -7.06
CA ILE A 28 9.74 -0.19 -7.75
C ILE A 28 9.83 1.18 -7.06
N ARG A 29 9.78 2.24 -7.87
CA ARG A 29 9.60 3.60 -7.36
C ARG A 29 8.11 3.79 -7.05
N LEU A 30 7.77 4.07 -5.79
CA LEU A 30 6.41 4.49 -5.44
C LEU A 30 6.15 5.92 -5.91
N GLU A 31 4.99 6.12 -6.51
CA GLU A 31 4.53 7.40 -7.00
C GLU A 31 3.22 7.78 -6.32
N ALA A 32 3.01 9.08 -6.15
CA ALA A 32 1.72 9.66 -5.85
C ALA A 32 1.44 10.75 -6.88
N ASP A 33 0.23 10.80 -7.41
CA ASP A 33 -0.14 11.76 -8.47
C ASP A 33 0.78 11.70 -9.72
N ARG A 34 1.29 10.51 -10.05
CA ARG A 34 2.27 10.26 -11.14
C ARG A 34 3.60 10.98 -10.96
N GLU A 35 3.96 11.33 -9.72
CA GLU A 35 5.28 11.79 -9.36
C GLU A 35 5.89 10.88 -8.28
N PRO A 36 7.23 10.67 -8.31
CA PRO A 36 7.89 9.92 -7.25
C PRO A 36 7.63 10.53 -5.88
N ILE A 37 7.25 9.68 -4.92
CA ILE A 37 7.07 10.10 -3.54
C ILE A 37 8.44 10.48 -2.97
N ASP A 38 8.56 11.76 -2.59
CA ASP A 38 9.79 12.34 -2.07
C ASP A 38 9.48 13.20 -0.83
N ILE A 39 9.66 12.61 0.34
CA ILE A 39 9.43 13.28 1.63
C ILE A 39 10.38 14.47 1.81
N GLY A 40 11.54 14.48 1.16
CA GLY A 40 12.46 15.62 1.17
C GLY A 40 11.91 16.88 0.48
N LYS A 41 10.95 16.73 -0.44
CA LYS A 41 10.21 17.87 -1.02
C LYS A 41 9.12 18.39 -0.08
N LEU A 42 8.57 17.53 0.78
CA LEU A 42 7.46 17.87 1.67
C LEU A 42 7.94 18.37 3.05
N SER A 43 9.07 17.85 3.53
CA SER A 43 9.64 18.15 4.85
C SER A 43 10.97 18.89 4.74
N LYS A 44 11.21 19.82 5.66
CA LYS A 44 12.49 20.55 5.79
C LYS A 44 13.69 19.63 6.03
N PHE A 45 13.45 18.47 6.63
CA PHE A 45 14.48 17.47 6.93
C PHE A 45 14.02 16.12 6.39
N GLY A 46 14.81 15.57 5.46
CA GLY A 46 14.55 14.28 4.83
C GLY A 46 14.71 13.15 5.83
N HIS A 47 13.60 12.69 6.38
CA HIS A 47 13.48 11.45 7.13
C HIS A 47 12.13 10.85 6.73
N CYS A 48 12.10 9.54 6.50
CA CYS A 48 10.90 8.83 6.07
C CYS A 48 10.73 7.60 6.95
N GLY A 49 9.61 7.54 7.68
CA GLY A 49 9.13 6.33 8.35
C GLY A 49 7.84 5.87 7.69
N PRO A 50 7.88 4.98 6.67
CA PRO A 50 6.68 4.53 5.98
C PRO A 50 5.88 3.53 6.83
N TRP A 51 4.56 3.61 6.71
CA TRP A 51 3.58 2.69 7.28
C TRP A 51 2.42 2.52 6.32
N HIS A 52 1.82 1.32 6.26
CA HIS A 52 0.63 1.06 5.45
C HIS A 52 -0.56 0.68 6.35
N ALA A 53 -1.69 1.37 6.18
CA ALA A 53 -2.94 1.14 6.90
C ALA A 53 -4.13 1.72 6.13
N ASP A 54 -5.32 1.17 6.33
CA ASP A 54 -6.58 1.77 5.88
C ASP A 54 -6.90 2.99 6.77
N VAL A 55 -6.62 4.21 6.28
CA VAL A 55 -6.72 5.44 7.08
C VAL A 55 -8.12 6.06 6.98
N ASP A 56 -8.76 5.97 5.82
CA ASP A 56 -10.08 6.56 5.58
C ASP A 56 -11.25 5.59 5.74
N GLY A 57 -10.97 4.29 5.87
CA GLY A 57 -11.94 3.24 6.18
C GLY A 57 -12.63 2.67 4.94
N ASP A 58 -12.07 2.85 3.74
CA ASP A 58 -12.66 2.36 2.49
C ASP A 58 -12.26 0.93 2.13
N GLY A 59 -11.29 0.37 2.86
CA GLY A 59 -10.85 -1.02 2.77
C GLY A 59 -9.61 -1.25 1.90
N ASP A 60 -9.03 -0.20 1.30
CA ASP A 60 -7.69 -0.27 0.73
C ASP A 60 -6.65 0.32 1.69
N ARG A 61 -5.39 -0.12 1.56
CA ARG A 61 -4.31 0.36 2.44
C ARG A 61 -3.62 1.57 1.83
N ASP A 62 -3.74 2.67 2.55
CA ASP A 62 -3.01 3.90 2.30
C ASP A 62 -1.54 3.82 2.71
N LEU A 63 -0.75 4.72 2.14
CA LEU A 63 0.62 4.98 2.57
C LEU A 63 0.69 6.22 3.46
N VAL A 64 1.27 6.05 4.65
CA VAL A 64 1.59 7.12 5.58
C VAL A 64 3.10 7.17 5.75
N ALA A 65 3.68 8.36 5.61
CA ALA A 65 5.12 8.57 5.80
C ALA A 65 5.38 9.59 6.90
N GLY A 66 5.99 9.17 8.01
CA GLY A 66 6.46 10.07 9.07
C GLY A 66 7.68 10.88 8.63
N ASP A 67 7.80 12.11 9.12
CA ASP A 67 8.95 13.00 8.91
C ASP A 67 9.70 13.35 10.20
N PHE A 68 10.88 13.97 10.07
CA PHE A 68 11.72 14.33 11.21
C PHE A 68 11.10 15.40 12.13
N PRO A 69 10.40 16.44 11.60
CA PRO A 69 9.59 17.34 12.44
C PRO A 69 8.43 16.69 13.21
N GLY A 70 8.20 15.38 13.06
CA GLY A 70 7.22 14.62 13.81
C GLY A 70 5.82 14.64 13.19
N TYR A 71 5.67 15.10 11.95
CA TYR A 71 4.42 15.02 11.19
C TYR A 71 4.35 13.74 10.36
N PHE A 72 3.15 13.45 9.86
CA PHE A 72 2.88 12.32 8.99
C PHE A 72 2.25 12.82 7.69
N TRP A 73 2.75 12.35 6.55
CA TRP A 73 2.22 12.63 5.22
C TRP A 73 1.34 11.48 4.77
N TRP A 74 0.14 11.78 4.30
CA TRP A 74 -0.84 10.79 3.88
C TRP A 74 -0.98 10.79 2.35
N PHE A 75 -0.80 9.60 1.79
CA PHE A 75 -0.99 9.26 0.40
C PHE A 75 -2.10 8.21 0.33
N GLU A 76 -3.29 8.65 -0.08
CA GLU A 76 -4.48 7.80 -0.18
C GLU A 76 -4.30 6.85 -1.37
N ASN A 77 -4.51 5.56 -1.18
CA ASN A 77 -4.69 4.63 -2.28
C ASN A 77 -6.13 4.82 -2.80
N VAL A 78 -6.32 4.99 -4.10
CA VAL A 78 -7.67 5.15 -4.68
C VAL A 78 -8.06 3.96 -5.56
N ALA A 79 -7.40 2.83 -5.35
CA ALA A 79 -7.48 1.66 -6.22
C ALA A 79 -7.58 0.36 -5.41
N SER A 80 -6.47 -0.38 -5.28
CA SER A 80 -6.46 -1.65 -4.55
C SER A 80 -5.08 -1.93 -3.96
N ASP A 81 -5.01 -2.85 -3.00
CA ASP A 81 -3.74 -3.30 -2.43
C ASP A 81 -2.80 -3.98 -3.43
N ALA A 82 -3.36 -4.63 -4.46
CA ALA A 82 -2.58 -5.37 -5.46
C ALA A 82 -1.98 -4.44 -6.52
N GLU A 83 -2.73 -3.39 -6.88
CA GLU A 83 -2.34 -2.37 -7.86
C GLU A 83 -2.70 -1.00 -7.28
N PRO A 84 -1.86 -0.43 -6.41
CA PRO A 84 -2.15 0.84 -5.75
C PRO A 84 -2.00 2.03 -6.70
N ASP A 85 -2.89 3.01 -6.58
CA ASP A 85 -2.77 4.33 -7.22
C ASP A 85 -2.79 5.40 -6.14
N PHE A 86 -1.62 5.81 -5.65
CA PHE A 86 -1.56 6.76 -4.56
C PHE A 86 -1.82 8.20 -5.01
N LYS A 87 -2.53 8.97 -4.17
CA LYS A 87 -2.77 10.41 -4.32
C LYS A 87 -2.32 11.14 -3.07
N PHE A 88 -1.54 12.20 -3.22
CA PHE A 88 -1.19 13.04 -2.08
C PHE A 88 -2.42 13.78 -1.57
N ARG A 89 -2.70 13.64 -0.26
CA ARG A 89 -3.82 14.33 0.38
C ARG A 89 -3.37 15.52 1.19
N SER A 90 -2.72 15.26 2.30
CA SER A 90 -2.19 16.28 3.19
C SER A 90 -1.28 15.65 4.24
N LYS A 91 -0.91 16.43 5.27
CA LYS A 91 -0.54 15.82 6.54
C LYS A 91 -1.73 15.03 7.08
N LEU A 92 -1.46 13.88 7.69
CA LEU A 92 -2.46 13.10 8.40
C LEU A 92 -3.10 13.98 9.49
N LYS A 93 -4.40 13.84 9.72
CA LYS A 93 -5.13 14.64 10.72
C LYS A 93 -5.69 13.76 11.84
N ALA A 94 -5.60 14.26 13.07
CA ALA A 94 -6.26 13.70 14.24
C ALA A 94 -7.02 14.83 14.96
N GLY A 95 -8.31 14.63 15.24
CA GLY A 95 -9.14 15.66 15.86
C GLY A 95 -9.20 16.98 15.07
N GLY A 96 -9.14 16.91 13.74
CA GLY A 96 -9.17 18.08 12.85
C GLY A 96 -7.87 18.88 12.76
N ARG A 97 -6.79 18.46 13.43
CA ARG A 97 -5.47 19.10 13.38
C ARG A 97 -4.46 18.13 12.76
N ALA A 98 -3.34 18.65 12.23
CA ALA A 98 -2.26 17.78 11.79
C ALA A 98 -1.80 16.89 12.96
N ALA A 99 -1.77 15.58 12.74
CA ALA A 99 -1.24 14.63 13.69
C ALA A 99 0.28 14.83 13.80
N SER A 100 0.77 14.82 15.03
CA SER A 100 2.21 14.97 15.28
C SER A 100 2.63 14.24 16.54
N THR A 101 3.88 13.78 16.56
CA THR A 101 4.55 13.33 17.78
C THR A 101 5.45 14.47 18.32
N PRO A 102 5.64 14.55 19.65
CA PRO A 102 6.67 15.42 20.20
C PRO A 102 8.04 15.03 19.65
N VAL A 103 8.79 16.01 19.20
CA VAL A 103 10.19 15.86 18.78
C VAL A 103 11.01 16.65 19.80
N TYR A 104 11.80 15.92 20.60
CA TYR A 104 12.74 16.40 21.63
C TYR A 104 12.34 17.66 22.44
#